data_AF-A0A1G6WLA7-F1
#
_entry.id   AF-A0A1G6WLA7-F1
#
_cell.length_a   1.000
_cell.length_b   1.000
_cell.length_c   1.000
_cell.angle_alpha   90.00
_cell.angle_beta   90.00
_cell.angle_gamma   90.00
#
_symmetry.space_group_name_H-M   'P 1'
#
loop_
_entity.id
_entity.type
_entity.pdbx_description
1 polymer ?
#
loop_
_entity_poly.entity_id
_entity_poly.type
_entity_poly.pdbx_seq_one_letter_code
_entity_poly.pdbx_strand_id
1 'polypeptide(L)'
;MGMREAVEGLAEEAEWQIRERKWVPSANDRTVAASVAADLCAAAGTPQSQRELPAVTRLGHLREALAAVAIALARVHGPMAWFLGAAATALTPVLRRRAVPAPHGHTFGAVSPPLRQYTEAEEAVRRLQDTLTRLATA
;
A
#
# COMPACT_ATOMS: atom_id res chain seq x y z
N MET A 1 -14.88 5.43 5.18
CA MET A 1 -13.55 5.99 4.89
C MET A 1 -12.96 5.18 3.76
N GLY A 2 -12.51 5.83 2.69
CA GLY A 2 -11.86 5.19 1.54
C GLY A 2 -10.45 4.69 1.88
N MET A 3 -9.90 3.84 1.02
CA MET A 3 -8.53 3.32 1.19
C MET A 3 -7.51 4.46 1.09
N ARG A 4 -7.72 5.38 0.14
CA ARG A 4 -6.87 6.56 -0.03
C ARG A 4 -6.91 7.45 1.21
N GLU A 5 -8.09 7.73 1.74
CA GLU A 5 -8.26 8.57 2.94
C GLU A 5 -7.56 7.95 4.15
N ALA A 6 -7.70 6.63 4.33
CA ALA A 6 -7.03 5.92 5.42
C ALA A 6 -5.49 6.01 5.30
N VAL A 7 -4.94 5.79 4.10
CA VAL A 7 -3.49 5.90 3.88
C VAL A 7 -3.00 7.34 4.00
N GLU A 8 -3.77 8.32 3.54
CA GLU A 8 -3.42 9.74 3.71
C GLU A 8 -3.29 10.11 5.20
N GLY A 9 -4.28 9.74 6.02
CA GLY A 9 -4.22 10.02 7.46
C GLY A 9 -3.03 9.33 8.15
N LEU A 10 -2.68 8.10 7.74
CA LEU A 10 -1.48 7.41 8.24
C LEU A 10 -0.19 8.12 7.83
N ALA A 11 -0.14 8.62 6.60
CA ALA A 11 1.02 9.32 6.08
C ALA A 11 1.21 10.68 6.77
N GLU A 12 0.13 11.43 6.98
CA GLU A 12 0.15 12.69 7.72
C GLU A 12 0.65 12.49 9.16
N GLU A 13 0.17 11.44 9.85
CA GLU A 13 0.61 11.09 11.20
C GLU A 13 2.09 10.73 11.24
N ALA A 14 2.56 9.88 10.31
CA ALA A 14 3.98 9.50 10.22
C ALA A 14 4.88 10.73 9.98
N GLU A 15 4.51 11.58 9.02
CA GLU A 15 5.23 12.81 8.70
C GLU A 15 5.26 13.78 9.89
N TRP A 16 4.15 13.89 10.64
CA TRP A 16 4.10 14.67 11.86
C TRP A 16 5.02 14.10 12.95
N GLN A 17 4.98 12.79 13.23
CA GLN A 17 5.84 12.19 14.25
C GLN A 17 7.33 12.36 13.95
N ILE A 18 7.73 12.27 12.68
CA ILE A 18 9.11 12.50 12.24
C ILE A 18 9.51 13.97 12.44
N ARG A 19 8.67 14.91 11.99
CA ARG A 19 8.92 16.35 12.14
C ARG A 19 9.02 16.76 13.62
N GLU A 20 8.16 16.22 14.47
CA GLU A 20 8.15 16.46 15.92
C GLU A 20 9.21 15.63 16.67
N ARG A 21 10.07 14.87 15.97
CA ARG A 21 11.11 14.00 16.54
C ARG A 21 10.59 12.95 17.54
N LYS A 22 9.28 12.65 17.49
CA LYS A 22 8.66 11.55 18.27
C LYS A 22 9.01 10.20 17.69
N TRP A 23 9.24 10.17 16.37
CA TRP A 23 9.83 9.05 15.67
C TRP A 23 11.11 9.50 15.00
N VAL A 24 12.26 8.99 15.46
CA VAL A 24 13.54 9.17 14.79
C VAL A 24 13.88 7.85 14.07
N PRO A 25 13.77 7.78 12.73
CA PRO A 25 14.04 6.55 12.00
C PRO A 25 15.45 6.04 12.23
N SER A 26 15.57 4.76 12.58
CA SER A 26 16.86 4.08 12.65
C SER A 26 17.43 3.84 11.25
N ALA A 27 18.70 3.47 11.16
CA ALA A 27 19.29 3.04 9.89
C ALA A 27 18.54 1.85 9.26
N ASN A 28 18.09 0.90 10.10
CA ASN A 28 17.29 -0.24 9.63
C ASN A 28 15.91 0.22 9.10
N ASP A 29 15.24 1.15 9.79
CA ASP A 29 13.95 1.68 9.33
C ASP A 29 14.09 2.35 7.96
N ARG A 30 15.15 3.15 7.78
CA ARG A 30 15.46 3.79 6.49
C ARG A 30 15.70 2.78 5.38
N THR A 31 16.48 1.72 5.65
CA THR A 31 16.71 0.64 4.69
C THR A 31 15.43 -0.10 4.32
N VAL A 32 14.60 -0.44 5.33
CA VAL A 32 13.30 -1.09 5.07
C VAL A 32 12.40 -0.16 4.27
N ALA A 33 12.32 1.12 4.63
CA ALA A 33 11.49 2.09 3.93
C ALA A 33 11.91 2.26 2.46
N ALA A 34 13.21 2.34 2.18
CA ALA A 34 13.72 2.39 0.81
C ALA A 34 13.35 1.14 0.01
N SER A 35 13.52 -0.05 0.61
CA SER A 35 13.17 -1.33 -0.03
C SER A 35 11.68 -1.39 -0.36
N VAL A 36 10.81 -1.09 0.61
CA VAL A 36 9.35 -1.14 0.39
C VAL A 36 8.92 -0.09 -0.61
N ALA A 37 9.47 1.13 -0.55
CA ALA A 37 9.16 2.16 -1.54
C ALA A 37 9.51 1.71 -2.98
N ALA A 38 10.63 1.02 -3.17
CA ALA A 38 11.00 0.46 -4.47
C ALA A 38 10.01 -0.62 -4.93
N ASP A 39 9.63 -1.55 -4.04
CA ASP A 39 8.67 -2.61 -4.34
C ASP A 39 7.27 -2.04 -4.67
N LEU A 40 6.82 -1.02 -3.93
CA LEU A 40 5.56 -0.33 -4.19
C LEU A 40 5.58 0.42 -5.52
N CYS A 41 6.70 1.07 -5.85
CA CYS A 41 6.89 1.76 -7.13
C CYS A 41 6.82 0.75 -8.30
N ALA A 42 7.49 -0.40 -8.16
CA ALA A 42 7.47 -1.46 -9.16
C ALA A 42 6.06 -2.02 -9.39
N ALA A 43 5.29 -2.24 -8.32
CA ALA A 43 3.92 -2.74 -8.42
C ALA A 43 2.94 -1.67 -8.96
N ALA A 44 2.97 -0.46 -8.41
CA ALA A 44 1.99 0.58 -8.72
C ALA A 44 2.27 1.30 -10.04
N GLY A 45 3.52 1.34 -10.52
CA GLY A 45 3.89 2.00 -11.78
C GLY A 45 3.36 3.43 -11.91
N THR A 46 3.26 3.92 -13.15
CA THR A 46 2.65 5.23 -13.40
C THR A 46 1.12 5.14 -13.49
N PRO A 47 0.38 6.22 -13.16
CA PRO A 47 -1.07 6.24 -13.32
C PRO A 47 -1.54 5.92 -14.75
N GLN A 48 -0.79 6.37 -15.76
CA GLN A 48 -1.10 6.11 -17.16
C GLN A 48 -0.93 4.61 -17.48
N SER A 49 0.22 4.04 -17.11
CA SER A 49 0.49 2.61 -17.32
C SER A 49 -0.57 1.73 -16.66
N GLN A 50 -0.99 2.02 -15.42
CA GLN A 50 -2.01 1.20 -14.75
C GLN A 50 -3.39 1.28 -15.40
N ARG A 51 -3.78 2.43 -15.96
CA ARG A 51 -5.09 2.57 -16.62
C ARG A 51 -5.20 1.76 -17.91
N GLU A 52 -4.07 1.52 -18.57
CA GLU A 52 -3.99 0.72 -19.80
C GLU A 52 -4.01 -0.79 -19.52
N LEU A 53 -3.77 -1.20 -18.26
CA LEU A 53 -3.72 -2.61 -17.89
C LEU A 53 -5.11 -3.24 -17.70
N PRO A 54 -5.25 -4.53 -18.02
CA PRO A 54 -6.41 -5.32 -17.65
C PRO A 54 -6.64 -5.32 -16.13
N ALA A 55 -7.92 -5.36 -15.71
CA ALA A 55 -8.29 -5.35 -14.29
C ALA A 55 -7.66 -6.48 -13.46
N VAL A 56 -7.38 -7.63 -14.08
CA VAL A 56 -6.70 -8.77 -13.43
C VAL A 56 -5.24 -8.45 -13.10
N THR A 57 -4.53 -7.80 -14.01
CA THR A 57 -3.14 -7.38 -13.81
C THR A 57 -3.07 -6.28 -12.76
N ARG A 58 -3.95 -5.27 -12.84
CA ARG A 58 -4.07 -4.21 -11.83
C ARG A 58 -4.33 -4.78 -10.43
N LEU A 59 -5.19 -5.79 -10.33
CA LEU A 59 -5.45 -6.47 -9.06
C LEU A 59 -4.23 -7.24 -8.56
N GLY A 60 -3.47 -7.88 -9.46
CA GLY A 60 -2.22 -8.57 -9.14
C GLY A 60 -1.21 -7.60 -8.50
N HIS A 61 -0.95 -6.48 -9.17
CA HIS A 61 -0.06 -5.43 -8.67
C HIS A 61 -0.48 -4.89 -7.29
N LEU A 62 -1.77 -4.64 -7.06
CA LEU A 62 -2.25 -4.21 -5.75
C LEU A 62 -2.04 -5.25 -4.65
N ARG A 63 -2.11 -6.55 -4.99
CA ARG A 63 -1.82 -7.64 -4.04
C ARG A 63 -0.32 -7.78 -3.77
N GLU A 64 0.52 -7.59 -4.79
CA GLU A 64 1.97 -7.54 -4.65
C GLU A 64 2.39 -6.39 -3.73
N ALA A 65 1.82 -5.20 -3.92
CA ALA A 65 2.04 -4.05 -3.05
C ALA A 65 1.68 -4.36 -1.59
N LEU A 66 0.51 -4.95 -1.33
CA LEU A 66 0.13 -5.39 0.01
C LEU A 66 1.09 -6.44 0.58
N ALA A 67 1.53 -7.40 -0.23
CA ALA A 67 2.48 -8.42 0.19
C ALA A 67 3.83 -7.82 0.58
N ALA A 68 4.36 -6.85 -0.19
CA ALA A 68 5.60 -6.15 0.13
C ALA A 68 5.53 -5.47 1.51
N VAL A 69 4.44 -4.76 1.80
CA VAL A 69 4.20 -4.13 3.11
C VAL A 69 4.14 -5.17 4.22
N ALA A 70 3.40 -6.26 4.02
CA ALA A 70 3.23 -7.32 5.01
C ALA A 70 4.55 -8.07 5.31
N ILE A 71 5.37 -8.32 4.29
CA ILE A 71 6.68 -8.96 4.45
C ILE A 71 7.64 -8.04 5.20
N ALA A 72 7.64 -6.74 4.87
CA ALA A 72 8.50 -5.76 5.55
C ALA A 72 8.14 -5.57 7.02
N LEU A 73 6.85 -5.64 7.37
CA LEU A 73 6.38 -5.59 8.75
C LEU A 73 7.06 -6.65 9.64
N ALA A 74 7.35 -7.84 9.11
CA ALA A 74 7.99 -8.91 9.87
C ALA A 74 9.46 -8.63 10.24
N ARG A 75 10.07 -7.57 9.66
CA ARG A 75 11.50 -7.24 9.81
C ARG A 75 11.76 -6.01 10.68
N VAL A 76 10.71 -5.39 11.21
CA VAL A 76 10.80 -4.11 11.93
C VAL A 76 10.03 -4.16 13.25
N HIS A 77 10.33 -3.21 14.13
CA HIS A 77 9.67 -3.04 15.42
C HIS A 77 9.36 -1.56 15.67
N GLY A 78 8.60 -1.27 16.74
CA GLY A 78 8.30 0.10 17.15
C GLY A 78 7.45 0.88 16.13
N PRO A 79 7.67 2.21 15.98
CA PRO A 79 6.85 3.06 15.11
C PRO A 79 6.79 2.60 13.65
N MET A 80 7.90 2.08 13.10
CA MET A 80 7.92 1.54 11.73
C MET A 80 6.98 0.33 11.58
N ALA A 81 6.96 -0.57 12.57
CA ALA A 81 6.03 -1.70 12.58
C ALA A 81 4.57 -1.25 12.73
N TRP A 82 4.30 -0.25 13.57
CA TRP A 82 2.95 0.30 13.70
C TRP A 82 2.46 0.93 12.40
N PHE A 83 3.31 1.72 11.75
CA PHE A 83 3.01 2.35 10.46
C PHE A 83 2.74 1.31 9.37
N LEU A 84 3.63 0.34 9.17
CA LEU A 84 3.44 -0.72 8.17
C LEU A 84 2.24 -1.62 8.48
N GLY A 85 1.98 -1.93 9.75
CA GLY A 85 0.82 -2.71 10.18
C GLY A 85 -0.50 -2.00 9.88
N ALA A 86 -0.57 -0.69 10.16
CA ALA A 86 -1.73 0.12 9.82
C ALA A 86 -1.91 0.24 8.29
N ALA A 87 -0.82 0.42 7.54
CA ALA A 87 -0.85 0.45 6.08
C ALA A 87 -1.35 -0.88 5.47
N ALA A 88 -0.85 -2.03 5.93
CA ALA A 88 -1.32 -3.34 5.51
C ALA A 88 -2.82 -3.55 5.81
N THR A 89 -3.27 -3.07 6.98
CA THR A 89 -4.69 -3.11 7.36
C THR A 89 -5.54 -2.26 6.40
N ALA A 90 -5.11 -1.04 6.09
CA ALA A 90 -5.80 -0.15 5.15
C ALA A 90 -5.92 -0.76 3.74
N LEU A 91 -4.91 -1.52 3.31
CA LEU A 91 -4.85 -2.18 2.00
C LEU A 91 -5.59 -3.53 1.94
N THR A 92 -5.94 -4.14 3.08
CA THR A 92 -6.63 -5.44 3.16
C THR A 92 -7.88 -5.58 2.27
N PRO A 93 -8.71 -4.55 2.04
CA PRO A 93 -9.85 -4.65 1.11
C PRO A 93 -9.49 -5.10 -0.31
N VAL A 94 -8.23 -4.96 -0.75
CA VAL A 94 -7.74 -5.51 -2.03
C VAL A 94 -7.93 -7.02 -2.11
N LEU A 95 -7.74 -7.74 -1.00
CA LEU A 95 -7.81 -9.22 -0.97
C LEU A 95 -9.22 -9.75 -1.28
N ARG A 96 -10.26 -8.97 -0.95
CA ARG A 96 -11.65 -9.34 -1.23
C ARG A 96 -12.09 -9.01 -2.66
N ARG A 97 -11.23 -8.46 -3.50
CA ARG A 97 -11.61 -8.11 -4.88
C ARG A 97 -11.37 -9.28 -5.81
N ARG A 98 -12.16 -9.37 -6.88
CA ARG A 98 -11.95 -10.26 -8.02
C ARG A 98 -11.98 -9.45 -9.30
N ALA A 99 -11.17 -9.85 -10.28
CA ALA A 99 -11.15 -9.24 -11.61
C ALA A 99 -11.73 -10.16 -12.70
N VAL A 100 -11.93 -11.44 -12.37
CA VAL A 100 -12.46 -12.46 -13.27
C VAL A 100 -13.92 -12.75 -12.89
N PRO A 101 -14.81 -12.96 -13.88
CA PRO A 101 -16.18 -13.42 -13.62
C PRO A 101 -16.21 -14.73 -12.82
N ALA A 102 -17.24 -14.91 -12.00
CA ALA A 102 -17.42 -16.11 -11.20
C ALA A 102 -18.19 -17.16 -12.02
N PRO A 103 -17.58 -18.29 -12.45
CA PRO A 103 -18.27 -19.23 -13.33
C PRO A 103 -19.43 -19.98 -12.66
N HIS A 104 -19.38 -20.16 -11.34
CA HIS A 104 -20.35 -20.94 -10.56
C HIS A 104 -20.96 -20.16 -9.38
N GLY A 105 -20.85 -18.83 -9.39
CA GLY A 105 -21.45 -17.95 -8.36
C GLY A 105 -20.76 -17.93 -6.98
N HIS A 106 -20.02 -18.98 -6.59
CA HIS A 106 -19.29 -19.02 -5.32
C HIS A 106 -17.88 -18.41 -5.45
N THR A 107 -17.60 -17.35 -4.67
CA THR A 107 -16.34 -16.57 -4.77
C THR A 107 -15.62 -16.34 -3.44
N PHE A 108 -15.92 -17.13 -2.41
CA PHE A 108 -15.41 -16.91 -1.04
C PHE A 108 -15.64 -15.48 -0.53
N GLY A 109 -16.77 -14.87 -0.92
CA GLY A 109 -17.11 -13.49 -0.56
C GLY A 109 -16.33 -12.42 -1.33
N ALA A 110 -15.64 -12.77 -2.41
CA ALA A 110 -14.95 -11.82 -3.26
C ALA A 110 -15.92 -11.02 -4.14
N VAL A 111 -15.67 -9.72 -4.28
CA VAL A 111 -16.50 -8.73 -4.98
C VAL A 111 -15.81 -8.24 -6.26
N SER A 112 -16.59 -7.92 -7.30
CA SER A 112 -16.06 -7.28 -8.51
C SER A 112 -16.12 -5.76 -8.30
N PRO A 113 -14.99 -5.08 -8.05
CA PRO A 113 -14.99 -3.65 -7.79
C PRO A 113 -15.20 -2.86 -9.10
N PRO A 114 -15.81 -1.66 -9.03
CA PRO A 114 -15.82 -0.74 -10.15
C PRO A 114 -14.41 -0.19 -10.42
N LEU A 115 -14.13 0.25 -11.65
CA LEU A 115 -12.81 0.76 -12.07
C LEU A 115 -12.27 1.88 -11.16
N ARG A 116 -13.14 2.74 -10.63
CA ARG A 116 -12.76 3.81 -9.69
C ARG A 116 -12.05 3.29 -8.44
N GLN A 117 -12.45 2.12 -7.92
CA GLN A 117 -11.83 1.54 -6.72
C GLN A 117 -10.45 0.94 -6.97
N TYR A 118 -10.09 0.61 -8.22
CA TYR A 118 -8.72 0.28 -8.59
C TYR A 118 -7.84 1.52 -8.53
N THR A 119 -8.29 2.60 -9.18
CA THR A 119 -7.56 3.87 -9.20
C THR A 119 -7.35 4.42 -7.79
N GLU A 120 -8.38 4.36 -6.93
CA GLU A 120 -8.26 4.77 -5.53
C GLU A 120 -7.21 3.94 -4.77
N ALA A 121 -7.16 2.63 -4.98
CA ALA A 121 -6.18 1.77 -4.34
C ALA A 121 -4.76 2.01 -4.86
N GLU A 122 -4.60 2.26 -6.16
CA GLU A 122 -3.32 2.64 -6.76
C GLU A 122 -2.83 4.00 -6.24
N GLU A 123 -3.74 4.95 -6.03
CA GLU A 123 -3.42 6.24 -5.40
C GLU A 123 -2.99 6.07 -3.95
N ALA A 124 -3.67 5.21 -3.18
CA ALA A 124 -3.27 4.87 -1.82
C ALA A 124 -1.87 4.25 -1.79
N VAL A 125 -1.57 3.29 -2.68
CA VAL A 125 -0.23 2.68 -2.76
C VAL A 125 0.84 3.70 -3.12
N ARG A 126 0.57 4.60 -4.09
CA ARG A 126 1.51 5.68 -4.45
C ARG A 126 1.74 6.65 -3.30
N ARG A 127 0.69 7.02 -2.56
CA ARG A 127 0.84 7.88 -1.38
C ARG A 127 1.73 7.23 -0.31
N LEU A 128 1.55 5.92 -0.07
CA LEU A 128 2.38 5.16 0.85
C LEU A 128 3.84 5.08 0.39
N GLN A 129 4.06 4.85 -0.91
CA GLN A 129 5.38 4.87 -1.55
C GLN A 129 6.09 6.21 -1.33
N ASP A 130 5.39 7.33 -1.53
CA ASP A 130 5.94 8.67 -1.32
C ASP A 130 6.36 8.89 0.14
N THR A 131 5.52 8.48 1.10
CA THR A 131 5.84 8.57 2.53
C THR A 131 7.09 7.76 2.89
N LEU A 132 7.16 6.51 2.42
CA LEU A 132 8.30 5.63 2.68
C LEU A 132 9.59 6.16 2.03
N THR A 133 9.48 6.77 0.84
CA THR A 133 10.62 7.41 0.17
C THR A 133 11.17 8.57 1.01
N ARG A 134 10.30 9.41 1.58
CA ARG A 134 10.71 10.49 2.48
C ARG A 134 11.35 9.93 3.75
N LEU A 135 10.73 8.90 4.33
CA LEU A 135 11.21 8.25 5.56
C LEU A 135 12.61 7.66 5.38
N ALA A 136 12.89 7.06 4.22
CA ALA A 136 14.21 6.52 3.89
C ALA A 136 15.35 7.55 3.97
N THR A 137 15.03 8.84 3.86
CA THR A 137 15.99 9.96 3.88
C THR A 137 15.89 10.86 5.11
N ALA A 138 14.94 10.59 6.01
CA ALA A 138 14.66 11.40 7.21
C ALA A 138 15.66 11.18 8.35
#